data_AF-A0A8J3PGP4-F1
#
_entry.id   AF-A0A8J3PGP4-F1
#
_cell.length_a   1.000
_cell.length_b   1.000
_cell.length_c   1.000
_cell.angle_alpha   90.00
_cell.angle_beta   90.00
_cell.angle_gamma   90.00
#
_symmetry.space_group_name_H-M   'P 1'
#
loop_
_entity.id
_entity.type
_entity.pdbx_description
1 polymer ?
#
loop_
_entity_poly.entity_id
_entity_poly.type
_entity_poly.pdbx_seq_one_letter_code
_entity_poly.pdbx_strand_id
1 'polypeptide(L)'
;MAQWQDSLGRAGLTLDGRGITSKTLSFPTPAEVVENDGSFGPAFGYGTMSAQEQAAIAQAGSALVLDLPVHLDTVPGETATLIAALGEAGALGVRLEQSKLGWPVERWVQALDSRDPWMLYRCAVVVLQDRGVSRSCGMHAFGLPDAQVEAPPAEANQLLGSLNVYQLAEDPVLVSGDTFSPDAQTPRRRLERWPDGGYPQGHPCHNPFGTWRLGAEGGRADRRSDLRPVFIPPLVALLTAAEEKAGRHLHREEVQRLTDEGACMMMTHADAKNLERGRGYADLEPELAWQQWQVLRETRG
;
A
#
# COMPACT_ATOMS: atom_id res chain seq x y z
N MET A 1 -14.31 -2.29 -26.27
CA MET A 1 -12.96 -2.75 -26.71
C MET A 1 -12.44 -2.02 -27.96
N ALA A 2 -13.10 -2.08 -29.13
CA ALA A 2 -12.62 -1.45 -30.37
C ALA A 2 -12.37 0.08 -30.24
N GLN A 3 -13.26 0.80 -29.55
CA GLN A 3 -13.10 2.24 -29.30
C GLN A 3 -11.82 2.57 -28.50
N TRP A 4 -11.49 1.73 -27.50
CA TRP A 4 -10.25 1.86 -26.73
C TRP A 4 -9.03 1.57 -27.59
N GLN A 5 -9.07 0.51 -28.40
CA GLN A 5 -7.97 0.13 -29.30
C GLN A 5 -7.63 1.26 -30.28
N ASP A 6 -8.63 1.82 -30.95
CA ASP A 6 -8.43 2.91 -31.91
C ASP A 6 -7.87 4.17 -31.24
N SER A 7 -8.34 4.48 -30.03
CA SER A 7 -7.98 5.71 -29.32
C SER A 7 -6.60 5.61 -28.67
N LEU A 8 -6.29 4.48 -28.05
CA LEU A 8 -4.96 4.19 -27.49
C LEU A 8 -3.90 4.08 -28.59
N GLY A 9 -4.24 3.51 -29.75
CA GLY A 9 -3.34 3.43 -30.90
C GLY A 9 -2.85 4.80 -31.38
N ARG A 10 -3.69 5.85 -31.27
CA ARG A 10 -3.29 7.23 -31.58
C ARG A 10 -2.30 7.82 -30.57
N ALA A 11 -2.38 7.39 -29.31
CA ALA A 11 -1.47 7.76 -28.24
C ALA A 11 -0.20 6.85 -28.18
N GLY A 12 -0.03 5.96 -29.16
CA GLY A 12 1.13 5.06 -29.24
C GLY A 12 1.06 3.84 -28.29
N LEU A 13 -0.10 3.57 -27.70
CA LEU A 13 -0.35 2.40 -26.86
C LEU A 13 -1.11 1.32 -27.66
N THR A 14 -0.77 0.05 -27.43
CA THR A 14 -1.49 -1.08 -28.01
C THR A 14 -2.28 -1.78 -26.91
N LEU A 15 -3.61 -1.86 -27.06
CA LEU A 15 -4.46 -2.71 -26.23
C LEU A 15 -4.75 -4.01 -27.00
N ASP A 16 -4.06 -5.09 -26.64
CA ASP A 16 -4.45 -6.43 -27.05
C ASP A 16 -5.35 -7.05 -25.98
N GLY A 17 -6.08 -8.13 -26.29
CA GLY A 17 -7.04 -8.74 -25.35
C GLY A 17 -6.42 -9.31 -24.06
N ARG A 18 -5.13 -9.08 -23.80
CA ARG A 18 -4.42 -9.43 -22.57
C ARG A 18 -3.96 -8.20 -21.79
N GLY A 19 -3.69 -7.07 -22.44
CA GLY A 19 -3.19 -5.88 -21.77
C GLY A 19 -2.79 -4.72 -22.68
N ILE A 20 -2.25 -3.69 -22.03
CA ILE A 20 -1.63 -2.52 -22.67
C ILE A 20 -0.13 -2.76 -22.80
N THR A 21 0.39 -2.49 -23.99
CA THR A 21 1.83 -2.51 -24.28
C THR A 21 2.25 -1.24 -25.04
N SER A 22 3.50 -0.83 -24.86
CA SER A 22 4.12 0.28 -25.59
C SER A 22 5.64 0.16 -25.56
N LYS A 23 6.32 0.84 -26.49
CA LYS A 23 7.78 1.02 -26.43
C LYS A 23 8.23 1.85 -25.22
N THR A 24 7.31 2.62 -24.63
CA THR A 24 7.57 3.50 -23.48
C THR A 24 7.24 2.85 -22.13
N LEU A 25 6.68 1.63 -22.12
CA LEU A 25 6.39 0.88 -20.90
C LEU A 25 7.35 -0.29 -20.79
N SER A 26 8.08 -0.34 -19.67
CA SER A 26 9.04 -1.40 -19.35
C SER A 26 8.40 -2.63 -18.71
N PHE A 27 7.09 -2.58 -18.43
CA PHE A 27 6.33 -3.63 -17.76
C PHE A 27 5.04 -3.98 -18.53
N PRO A 28 4.59 -5.25 -18.51
CA PRO A 28 3.28 -5.60 -19.02
C PRO A 28 2.20 -4.99 -18.14
N THR A 29 1.14 -4.47 -18.75
CA THR A 29 -0.01 -3.92 -18.01
C THR A 29 -1.26 -4.72 -18.39
N PRO A 30 -1.57 -5.84 -17.70
CA PRO A 30 -2.84 -6.52 -17.89
C PRO A 30 -4.00 -5.54 -17.80
N ALA A 31 -4.95 -5.68 -18.73
CA ALA A 31 -6.05 -4.74 -18.87
C ALA A 31 -7.36 -5.46 -19.15
N GLU A 32 -8.39 -5.06 -18.43
CA GLU A 32 -9.77 -5.51 -18.64
C GLU A 32 -10.65 -4.32 -18.97
N VAL A 33 -11.50 -4.47 -19.99
CA VAL A 33 -12.54 -3.48 -20.31
C VAL A 33 -13.79 -3.84 -19.51
N VAL A 34 -14.24 -2.90 -18.69
CA VAL A 34 -15.47 -3.03 -17.91
C VAL A 34 -16.52 -2.09 -18.49
N GLU A 35 -17.68 -2.64 -18.84
CA GLU A 35 -18.81 -1.85 -19.32
C GLU A 35 -19.51 -1.15 -18.14
N ASN A 36 -20.04 0.04 -18.37
CA ASN A 36 -20.70 0.80 -17.30
C ASN A 36 -22.00 0.13 -16.86
N ASP A 37 -22.05 -0.27 -15.59
CA ASP A 37 -23.21 -0.88 -14.91
C ASP A 37 -23.95 0.11 -13.98
N GLY A 38 -23.56 1.39 -14.01
CA GLY A 38 -24.05 2.46 -13.14
C GLY A 38 -23.17 2.71 -11.90
N SER A 39 -22.13 1.90 -11.66
CA SER A 39 -21.27 2.03 -10.47
C SER A 39 -20.16 3.09 -10.59
N PHE A 40 -19.86 3.56 -11.80
CA PHE A 40 -18.68 4.40 -12.04
C PHE A 40 -18.70 5.73 -11.28
N GLY A 41 -19.79 6.50 -11.34
CA GLY A 41 -19.89 7.77 -10.60
C GLY A 41 -19.67 7.57 -9.08
N PRO A 42 -20.45 6.69 -8.42
CA PRO A 42 -20.26 6.38 -7.00
C PRO A 42 -18.86 5.90 -6.62
N ALA A 43 -18.16 5.17 -7.51
CA ALA A 43 -16.80 4.69 -7.26
C ALA A 43 -15.79 5.84 -7.02
N PHE A 44 -16.04 7.03 -7.57
CA PHE A 44 -15.24 8.24 -7.37
C PHE A 44 -15.79 9.18 -6.28
N GLY A 45 -16.78 8.72 -5.51
CA GLY A 45 -17.50 9.52 -4.51
C GLY A 45 -16.73 9.85 -3.23
N TYR A 46 -15.49 9.36 -3.06
CA TYR A 46 -14.69 9.53 -1.84
C TYR A 46 -14.04 10.93 -1.69
N GLY A 47 -14.69 11.97 -2.22
CA GLY A 47 -14.33 13.38 -2.00
C GLY A 47 -13.15 13.92 -2.80
N THR A 48 -12.67 13.16 -3.79
CA THR A 48 -11.49 13.51 -4.61
C THR A 48 -11.85 14.08 -5.98
N MET A 49 -13.09 13.89 -6.42
CA MET A 49 -13.67 14.55 -7.60
C MET A 49 -14.90 15.39 -7.21
N SER A 50 -15.11 16.48 -7.92
CA SER A 50 -16.30 17.32 -7.83
C SER A 50 -17.55 16.57 -8.29
N ALA A 51 -18.73 17.07 -7.90
CA ALA A 51 -20.02 16.49 -8.32
C ALA A 51 -20.20 16.50 -9.86
N GLN A 52 -19.64 17.51 -10.54
CA GLN A 52 -19.68 17.60 -12.00
C GLN A 52 -18.81 16.51 -12.66
N GLU A 53 -17.60 16.32 -12.16
CA GLU A 53 -16.70 15.27 -12.65
C GLU A 53 -17.27 13.87 -12.39
N GLN A 54 -17.85 13.64 -11.21
CA GLN A 54 -18.53 12.37 -10.90
C GLN A 54 -19.73 12.13 -11.84
N ALA A 55 -20.51 13.16 -12.15
CA ALA A 55 -21.62 13.05 -13.10
C ALA A 55 -21.14 12.73 -14.52
N ALA A 56 -20.00 13.29 -14.95
CA ALA A 56 -19.39 12.95 -16.23
C ALA A 56 -18.89 11.48 -16.26
N ILE A 57 -18.23 11.04 -15.19
CA ILE A 57 -17.78 9.64 -15.05
C ILE A 57 -18.96 8.66 -15.04
N ALA A 58 -20.08 9.03 -14.40
CA ALA A 58 -21.28 8.20 -14.39
C ALA A 58 -21.87 7.96 -15.79
N GLN A 59 -21.58 8.86 -16.75
CA GLN A 59 -22.02 8.76 -18.15
C GLN A 59 -21.00 8.07 -19.07
N ALA A 60 -19.79 7.74 -18.59
CA ALA A 60 -18.78 7.07 -19.39
C ALA A 60 -19.30 5.68 -19.84
N GLY A 61 -19.05 5.28 -21.09
CA GLY A 61 -19.57 3.99 -21.59
C GLY A 61 -18.84 2.77 -21.03
N SER A 62 -17.55 2.91 -20.73
CA SER A 62 -16.70 1.83 -20.21
C SER A 62 -15.51 2.40 -19.44
N ALA A 63 -14.84 1.54 -18.68
CA ALA A 63 -13.59 1.81 -17.99
C ALA A 63 -12.55 0.73 -18.34
N LEU A 64 -11.27 1.04 -18.06
CA LEU A 64 -10.19 0.07 -18.07
C LEU A 64 -9.74 -0.21 -16.64
N VAL A 65 -9.71 -1.48 -16.26
CA VAL A 65 -9.06 -1.93 -15.03
C VAL A 65 -7.67 -2.41 -15.40
N LEU A 66 -6.65 -1.81 -14.80
CA LEU A 66 -5.25 -2.07 -15.09
C LEU A 66 -4.57 -2.68 -13.87
N ASP A 67 -3.83 -3.77 -14.08
CA ASP A 67 -2.90 -4.32 -13.10
C ASP A 67 -1.49 -3.85 -13.43
N LEU A 68 -0.83 -3.17 -12.48
CA LEU A 68 0.52 -2.66 -12.64
C LEU A 68 1.45 -3.47 -11.73
N PRO A 69 2.41 -4.23 -12.29
CA PRO A 69 3.35 -5.03 -11.49
C PRO A 69 4.50 -4.18 -10.91
N VAL A 70 4.23 -2.90 -10.64
CA VAL A 70 5.21 -1.89 -10.22
C VAL A 70 4.60 -0.98 -9.17
N HIS A 71 5.45 -0.44 -8.29
CA HIS A 71 5.04 0.60 -7.34
C HIS A 71 5.11 1.98 -8.00
N LEU A 72 4.20 2.88 -7.62
CA LEU A 72 4.04 4.18 -8.29
C LEU A 72 5.30 5.07 -8.28
N ASP A 73 6.15 4.92 -7.26
CA ASP A 73 7.40 5.65 -7.07
C ASP A 73 8.60 5.03 -7.81
N THR A 74 8.48 3.79 -8.32
CA THR A 74 9.59 3.11 -9.02
C THR A 74 9.76 3.57 -10.46
N VAL A 75 8.66 3.82 -11.17
CA VAL A 75 8.64 4.23 -12.58
C VAL A 75 7.64 5.38 -12.83
N PRO A 76 7.67 6.47 -12.03
CA PRO A 76 6.60 7.48 -12.03
C PRO A 76 6.39 8.14 -13.39
N GLY A 77 7.46 8.32 -14.19
CA GLY A 77 7.35 8.89 -15.54
C GLY A 77 6.67 7.96 -16.55
N GLU A 78 6.88 6.64 -16.46
CA GLU A 78 6.19 5.67 -17.32
C GLU A 78 4.70 5.59 -16.93
N THR A 79 4.40 5.58 -15.62
CA THR A 79 3.02 5.64 -15.12
C THR A 79 2.32 6.95 -15.53
N ALA A 80 3.00 8.09 -15.46
CA ALA A 80 2.46 9.37 -15.92
C ALA A 80 2.15 9.34 -17.42
N THR A 81 3.07 8.79 -18.22
CA THR A 81 2.88 8.63 -19.67
C THR A 81 1.68 7.74 -19.99
N LEU A 82 1.52 6.62 -19.29
CA LEU A 82 0.36 5.74 -19.43
C LEU A 82 -0.94 6.47 -19.11
N ILE A 83 -1.00 7.17 -17.96
CA ILE A 83 -2.20 7.90 -17.53
C ILE A 83 -2.54 9.04 -18.50
N ALA A 84 -1.54 9.78 -18.99
CA ALA A 84 -1.74 10.83 -19.99
C ALA A 84 -2.32 10.27 -21.29
N ALA A 85 -1.75 9.16 -21.80
CA ALA A 85 -2.25 8.50 -23.01
C ALA A 85 -3.67 7.93 -22.84
N LEU A 86 -4.03 7.45 -21.64
CA LEU A 86 -5.41 7.07 -21.31
C LEU A 86 -6.34 8.29 -21.37
N GLY A 87 -5.89 9.45 -20.88
CA GLY A 87 -6.61 10.72 -20.99
C GLY A 87 -6.86 11.15 -22.43
N GLU A 88 -5.82 11.09 -23.28
CA GLU A 88 -5.95 11.35 -24.72
C GLU A 88 -6.91 10.38 -25.42
N ALA A 89 -7.02 9.15 -24.89
CA ALA A 89 -7.97 8.15 -25.35
C ALA A 89 -9.40 8.33 -24.78
N GLY A 90 -9.63 9.33 -23.92
CA GLY A 90 -10.94 9.70 -23.40
C GLY A 90 -11.20 9.30 -21.94
N ALA A 91 -10.20 8.81 -21.20
CA ALA A 91 -10.36 8.59 -19.77
C ALA A 91 -10.59 9.91 -19.02
N LEU A 92 -11.59 9.94 -18.14
CA LEU A 92 -11.96 11.13 -17.37
C LEU A 92 -11.27 11.22 -16.00
N GLY A 93 -10.84 10.08 -15.46
CA GLY A 93 -10.21 9.99 -14.16
C GLY A 93 -9.57 8.63 -13.94
N VAL A 94 -8.68 8.57 -12.95
CA VAL A 94 -8.00 7.34 -12.53
C VAL A 94 -8.29 7.11 -11.06
N ARG A 95 -8.74 5.90 -10.75
CA ARG A 95 -8.99 5.43 -9.38
C ARG A 95 -7.95 4.40 -8.99
N LEU A 96 -7.45 4.53 -7.76
CA LEU A 96 -6.54 3.57 -7.16
C LEU A 96 -7.34 2.63 -6.25
N GLU A 97 -7.40 1.34 -6.58
CA GLU A 97 -8.19 0.37 -5.82
C GLU A 97 -7.62 0.10 -4.42
N GLN A 98 -6.34 0.39 -4.20
CA GLN A 98 -5.61 0.24 -2.93
C GLN A 98 -6.06 1.23 -1.85
N SER A 99 -6.64 2.37 -2.23
CA SER A 99 -7.15 3.40 -1.30
C SER A 99 -8.58 3.86 -1.62
N LYS A 100 -9.12 3.43 -2.75
CA LYS A 100 -10.41 3.84 -3.33
C LYS A 100 -10.48 5.32 -3.72
N LEU A 101 -9.38 6.07 -3.62
CA LEU A 101 -9.30 7.45 -4.09
C LEU A 101 -9.27 7.50 -5.62
N GLY A 102 -9.90 8.52 -6.20
CA GLY A 102 -9.89 8.72 -7.64
C GLY A 102 -9.84 10.19 -8.01
N TRP A 103 -8.97 10.54 -8.94
CA TRP A 103 -8.72 11.93 -9.33
C TRP A 103 -8.85 12.10 -10.85
N PRO A 104 -9.09 13.34 -11.34
CA PRO A 104 -8.96 13.64 -12.75
C PRO A 104 -7.59 13.22 -13.29
N VAL A 105 -7.53 12.86 -14.56
CA VAL A 105 -6.29 12.43 -15.23
C VAL A 105 -5.17 13.44 -15.02
N GLU A 106 -5.46 14.73 -15.20
CA GLU A 106 -4.49 15.82 -15.11
C GLU A 106 -3.87 15.89 -13.70
N ARG A 107 -4.65 15.60 -12.66
CA ARG A 107 -4.18 15.62 -11.28
C ARG A 107 -3.17 14.50 -11.02
N TRP A 108 -3.43 13.31 -11.56
CA TRP A 108 -2.50 12.18 -11.45
C TRP A 108 -1.21 12.41 -12.22
N VAL A 109 -1.30 12.89 -13.47
CA VAL A 109 -0.13 13.25 -14.28
C VAL A 109 0.71 14.29 -13.54
N GLN A 110 0.08 15.35 -13.02
CA GLN A 110 0.78 16.39 -12.25
C GLN A 110 1.52 15.82 -11.03
N ALA A 111 0.90 14.90 -10.27
CA ALA A 111 1.50 14.32 -9.08
C ALA A 111 2.70 13.41 -9.41
N LEU A 112 2.61 12.63 -10.48
CA LEU A 112 3.68 11.73 -10.91
C LEU A 112 4.86 12.50 -11.54
N ASP A 113 4.57 13.53 -12.34
CA ASP A 113 5.59 14.35 -12.99
C ASP A 113 6.34 15.25 -12.00
N SER A 114 5.65 15.82 -11.00
CA SER A 114 6.29 16.68 -10.00
C SER A 114 7.24 15.91 -9.09
N ARG A 115 6.97 14.60 -8.90
CA ARG A 115 7.64 13.73 -7.93
C ARG A 115 7.63 14.31 -6.51
N ASP A 116 6.68 15.19 -6.21
CA ASP A 116 6.49 15.73 -4.87
C ASP A 116 5.87 14.65 -3.97
N PRO A 117 6.57 14.18 -2.92
CA PRO A 117 6.06 13.16 -2.01
C PRO A 117 4.71 13.54 -1.39
N TRP A 118 4.45 14.83 -1.13
CA TRP A 118 3.16 15.28 -0.61
C TRP A 118 2.04 15.17 -1.63
N MET A 119 2.31 15.45 -2.90
CA MET A 119 1.31 15.30 -3.97
C MET A 119 0.99 13.83 -4.21
N LEU A 120 2.02 12.98 -4.29
CA LEU A 120 1.85 11.53 -4.43
C LEU A 120 1.06 10.93 -3.27
N TYR A 121 1.44 11.27 -2.03
CA TYR A 121 0.74 10.86 -0.82
C TYR A 121 -0.74 11.26 -0.87
N ARG A 122 -1.05 12.52 -1.19
CA ARG A 122 -2.44 13.01 -1.26
C ARG A 122 -3.25 12.36 -2.37
N CYS A 123 -2.61 11.97 -3.48
CA CYS A 123 -3.29 11.27 -4.57
C CYS A 123 -3.61 9.82 -4.22
N ALA A 124 -2.71 9.13 -3.52
CA ALA A 124 -2.77 7.69 -3.33
C ALA A 124 -3.27 7.23 -1.96
N VAL A 125 -3.22 8.06 -0.91
CA VAL A 125 -3.43 7.62 0.47
C VAL A 125 -4.58 8.36 1.14
N VAL A 126 -5.51 7.60 1.72
CA VAL A 126 -6.63 8.13 2.52
C VAL A 126 -6.39 7.88 4.00
N VAL A 127 -6.86 8.78 4.87
CA VAL A 127 -6.91 8.54 6.32
C VAL A 127 -8.34 8.18 6.70
N LEU A 128 -8.52 6.99 7.24
CA LEU A 128 -9.77 6.47 7.76
C LEU A 128 -9.78 6.64 9.28
N GLN A 129 -10.95 6.91 9.85
CA GLN A 129 -11.13 7.03 11.29
C GLN A 129 -12.20 6.05 11.76
N ASP A 130 -11.86 5.24 12.75
CA ASP A 130 -12.80 4.33 13.42
C ASP A 130 -12.52 4.31 14.93
N ARG A 131 -13.56 4.49 15.73
CA ARG A 131 -13.53 4.37 17.22
C ARG A 131 -12.34 5.06 17.92
N GLY A 132 -11.95 6.25 17.45
CA GLY A 132 -10.85 7.03 18.04
C GLY A 132 -9.45 6.69 17.51
N VAL A 133 -9.34 5.69 16.63
CA VAL A 133 -8.11 5.34 15.92
C VAL A 133 -8.20 5.87 14.49
N SER A 134 -7.15 6.56 14.06
CA SER A 134 -6.97 6.95 12.66
C SER A 134 -5.92 6.05 12.02
N ARG A 135 -6.15 5.65 10.77
CA ARG A 135 -5.27 4.80 9.99
C ARG A 135 -5.16 5.32 8.55
N SER A 136 -3.97 5.30 7.98
CA SER A 136 -3.79 5.49 6.55
C SER A 136 -4.12 4.22 5.76
N CYS A 137 -4.56 4.38 4.52
CA CYS A 137 -4.79 3.28 3.60
C CYS A 137 -4.30 3.68 2.20
N GLY A 138 -3.40 2.89 1.63
CA GLY A 138 -2.92 3.06 0.25
C GLY A 138 -1.40 3.13 0.12
N MET A 139 -0.63 3.11 1.22
CA MET A 139 0.82 3.17 1.16
C MET A 139 1.46 1.98 0.41
N HIS A 140 0.76 0.84 0.30
CA HIS A 140 1.24 -0.32 -0.46
C HIS A 140 1.30 -0.09 -1.96
N ALA A 141 0.65 0.95 -2.50
CA ALA A 141 0.89 1.40 -3.87
C ALA A 141 2.35 1.85 -4.12
N PHE A 142 3.09 2.14 -3.05
CA PHE A 142 4.51 2.51 -3.03
C PHE A 142 5.41 1.43 -2.41
N GLY A 143 4.91 0.20 -2.19
CA GLY A 143 5.68 -0.84 -1.51
C GLY A 143 5.99 -0.50 -0.04
N LEU A 144 5.11 0.26 0.60
CA LEU A 144 5.28 0.80 1.94
C LEU A 144 4.11 0.44 2.86
N PRO A 145 4.36 0.35 4.18
CA PRO A 145 3.31 0.18 5.17
C PRO A 145 2.46 1.43 5.35
N ASP A 146 1.23 1.19 5.75
CA ASP A 146 0.37 2.22 6.31
C ASP A 146 0.80 2.59 7.74
N ALA A 147 0.14 3.58 8.33
CA ALA A 147 0.36 3.99 9.70
C ALA A 147 -0.97 4.15 10.43
N GLN A 148 -0.97 3.97 11.75
CA GLN A 148 -2.12 4.21 12.61
C GLN A 148 -1.72 4.87 13.93
N VAL A 149 -2.62 5.68 14.47
CA VAL A 149 -2.46 6.37 15.75
C VAL A 149 -3.80 6.58 16.42
N GLU A 150 -3.82 6.48 17.75
CA GLU A 150 -4.94 6.93 18.58
C GLU A 150 -4.65 8.37 19.03
N ALA A 151 -5.32 9.33 18.40
CA ALA A 151 -5.19 10.76 18.63
C ALA A 151 -6.42 11.52 18.08
N PRO A 152 -6.66 12.77 18.51
CA PRO A 152 -7.68 13.63 17.90
C PRO A 152 -7.46 13.77 16.37
N PRO A 153 -8.52 13.90 15.55
CA PRO A 153 -8.41 13.81 14.08
C PRO A 153 -7.38 14.76 13.44
N ALA A 154 -7.29 16.00 13.93
CA ALA A 154 -6.34 16.97 13.40
C ALA A 154 -4.88 16.56 13.68
N GLU A 155 -4.60 16.11 14.90
CA GLU A 155 -3.28 15.61 15.28
C GLU A 155 -2.95 14.31 14.54
N ALA A 156 -3.91 13.39 14.44
CA ALA A 156 -3.75 12.15 13.71
C ALA A 156 -3.40 12.40 12.23
N ASN A 157 -4.10 13.31 11.55
CA ASN A 157 -3.80 13.67 10.17
C ASN A 157 -2.39 14.23 10.00
N GLN A 158 -1.92 15.06 10.95
CA GLN A 158 -0.55 15.59 10.93
C GLN A 158 0.48 14.47 11.14
N LEU A 159 0.29 13.63 12.16
CA LEU A 159 1.22 12.54 12.49
C LEU A 159 1.32 11.51 11.36
N LEU A 160 0.18 11.02 10.87
CA LEU A 160 0.12 10.03 9.80
C LEU A 160 0.63 10.59 8.48
N GLY A 161 0.21 11.81 8.11
CA GLY A 161 0.70 12.48 6.91
C GLY A 161 2.21 12.66 6.93
N SER A 162 2.76 13.15 8.05
CA SER A 162 4.20 13.38 8.18
C SER A 162 5.01 12.07 8.14
N LEU A 163 4.57 11.02 8.85
CA LEU A 163 5.27 9.73 8.82
C LEU A 163 5.22 9.11 7.43
N ASN A 164 4.05 9.09 6.79
CA ASN A 164 3.90 8.49 5.46
C ASN A 164 4.68 9.25 4.39
N VAL A 165 4.69 10.58 4.44
CA VAL A 165 5.51 11.38 3.53
C VAL A 165 7.00 11.21 3.82
N TYR A 166 7.42 11.13 5.08
CA TYR A 166 8.81 10.79 5.42
C TYR A 166 9.22 9.43 4.84
N GLN A 167 8.32 8.43 4.89
CA GLN A 167 8.58 7.14 4.27
C GLN A 167 8.79 7.23 2.75
N LEU A 168 8.00 8.06 2.06
CA LEU A 168 8.11 8.27 0.61
C LEU A 168 9.33 9.10 0.22
N ALA A 169 9.63 10.15 0.98
CA ALA A 169 10.66 11.13 0.63
C ALA A 169 12.08 10.64 0.94
N GLU A 170 12.25 9.95 2.08
CA GLU A 170 13.58 9.65 2.64
C GLU A 170 13.91 8.15 2.64
N ASP A 171 12.95 7.31 2.24
CA ASP A 171 13.05 5.85 2.26
C ASP A 171 13.73 5.26 3.51
N PRO A 172 13.29 5.64 4.73
CA PRO A 172 14.03 5.38 5.96
C PRO A 172 14.07 3.90 6.33
N VAL A 173 15.12 3.47 7.02
CA VAL A 173 15.21 2.13 7.63
C VAL A 173 14.60 2.19 9.04
N LEU A 174 13.28 2.05 9.09
CA LEU A 174 12.48 2.03 10.32
C LEU A 174 12.29 0.60 10.83
N VAL A 175 12.37 0.42 12.14
CA VAL A 175 12.11 -0.84 12.84
C VAL A 175 11.25 -0.62 14.08
N SER A 176 10.56 -1.67 14.53
CA SER A 176 9.87 -1.61 15.83
C SER A 176 10.84 -1.24 16.94
N GLY A 177 10.40 -0.31 17.81
CA GLY A 177 11.25 0.28 18.83
C GLY A 177 11.86 1.62 18.44
N ASP A 178 11.88 2.01 17.16
CA ASP A 178 12.25 3.37 16.78
C ASP A 178 11.21 4.38 17.30
N THR A 179 11.56 5.67 17.31
CA THR A 179 10.62 6.75 17.61
C THR A 179 10.47 7.71 16.45
N PHE A 180 9.26 8.25 16.30
CA PHE A 180 8.95 9.27 15.31
C PHE A 180 8.41 10.55 15.98
N SER A 181 8.78 11.69 15.41
CA SER A 181 8.15 12.99 15.67
C SER A 181 8.18 13.81 14.38
N PRO A 182 7.08 14.47 13.97
CA PRO A 182 7.06 15.29 12.76
C PRO A 182 7.92 16.55 12.89
N ASP A 183 8.06 17.09 14.10
CA ASP A 183 8.83 18.29 14.40
C ASP A 183 9.37 18.27 15.84
N ALA A 184 10.07 19.33 16.24
CA ALA A 184 10.66 19.46 17.56
C ALA A 184 9.65 19.76 18.69
N GLN A 185 8.43 20.20 18.36
CA GLN A 185 7.40 20.58 19.33
C GLN A 185 6.42 19.44 19.61
N THR A 186 6.22 18.55 18.64
CA THR A 186 5.35 17.39 18.75
C THR A 186 6.00 16.33 19.64
N PRO A 187 5.28 15.73 20.60
CA PRO A 187 5.83 14.65 21.41
C PRO A 187 6.20 13.44 20.55
N ARG A 188 7.41 12.92 20.76
CA ARG A 188 7.85 11.67 20.12
C ARG A 188 6.94 10.50 20.50
N ARG A 189 6.73 9.58 19.57
CA ARG A 189 5.98 8.33 19.78
C ARG A 189 6.81 7.14 19.35
N ARG A 190 6.76 6.03 20.10
CA ARG A 190 7.44 4.78 19.73
C ARG A 190 6.66 4.11 18.60
N LEU A 191 7.36 3.59 17.60
CA LEU A 191 6.80 2.84 16.48
C LEU A 191 6.83 1.35 16.78
N GLU A 192 5.77 0.66 16.37
CA GLU A 192 5.72 -0.80 16.35
C GLU A 192 5.05 -1.26 15.07
N ARG A 193 5.67 -2.18 14.34
CA ARG A 193 5.15 -2.72 13.09
C ARG A 193 4.22 -3.87 13.40
N TRP A 194 3.07 -3.87 12.74
CA TRP A 194 2.08 -4.94 12.81
C TRP A 194 1.62 -5.35 11.42
N PRO A 195 1.14 -6.59 11.22
CA PRO A 195 0.35 -6.93 10.06
C PRO A 195 -0.88 -6.02 9.93
N ASP A 196 -1.36 -5.83 8.70
CA ASP A 196 -2.60 -5.10 8.48
C ASP A 196 -3.79 -5.93 8.96
N GLY A 197 -4.43 -5.46 10.04
CA GLY A 197 -5.64 -6.04 10.60
C GLY A 197 -6.94 -5.33 10.20
N GLY A 198 -6.91 -4.40 9.25
CA GLY A 198 -8.09 -3.61 8.85
C GLY A 198 -8.84 -4.17 7.67
N TYR A 199 -8.17 -4.96 6.84
CA TYR A 199 -8.74 -5.58 5.67
C TYR A 199 -8.33 -7.06 5.60
N PRO A 200 -9.23 -7.94 5.14
CA PRO A 200 -8.88 -9.34 4.91
C PRO A 200 -7.87 -9.47 3.77
N GLN A 201 -7.07 -10.54 3.82
CA GLN A 201 -6.11 -10.87 2.79
C GLN A 201 -6.85 -11.07 1.45
N GLY A 202 -6.34 -10.44 0.39
CA GLY A 202 -6.98 -10.44 -0.94
C GLY A 202 -7.93 -9.26 -1.18
N HIS A 203 -8.34 -8.52 -0.15
CA HIS A 203 -9.00 -7.24 -0.37
C HIS A 203 -7.99 -6.21 -0.92
N PRO A 204 -8.33 -5.38 -1.94
CA PRO A 204 -7.38 -4.45 -2.55
C PRO A 204 -6.74 -3.44 -1.58
N CYS A 205 -7.46 -3.07 -0.52
CA CYS A 205 -6.95 -2.18 0.52
C CYS A 205 -6.06 -2.85 1.57
N HIS A 206 -5.91 -4.19 1.54
CA HIS A 206 -5.02 -4.87 2.47
C HIS A 206 -3.57 -4.52 2.16
N ASN A 207 -2.85 -4.02 3.17
CA ASN A 207 -1.45 -3.66 3.03
C ASN A 207 -0.54 -4.85 3.41
N PRO A 208 0.11 -5.53 2.44
CA PRO A 208 0.95 -6.70 2.71
C PRO A 208 2.26 -6.34 3.44
N PHE A 209 2.62 -5.06 3.48
CA PHE A 209 3.74 -4.57 4.26
C PHE A 209 3.32 -4.25 5.69
N GLY A 210 2.03 -4.26 6.03
CA GLY A 210 1.51 -4.02 7.36
C GLY A 210 1.34 -2.54 7.70
N THR A 211 1.36 -2.23 8.99
CA THR A 211 1.04 -0.91 9.52
C THR A 211 1.99 -0.53 10.67
N TRP A 212 2.54 0.68 10.63
CA TRP A 212 3.19 1.29 11.79
C TRP A 212 2.16 1.77 12.81
N ARG A 213 2.19 1.23 14.02
CA ARG A 213 1.42 1.72 15.16
C ARG A 213 2.26 2.75 15.92
N LEU A 214 1.78 3.98 15.98
CA LEU A 214 2.37 5.01 16.82
C LEU A 214 1.82 4.87 18.24
N GLY A 215 2.72 4.63 19.19
CA GLY A 215 2.37 4.51 20.61
C GLY A 215 2.02 5.85 21.27
N ALA A 216 1.91 5.83 22.59
CA ALA A 216 1.66 7.02 23.39
C ALA A 216 2.79 8.06 23.28
N GLU A 217 2.46 9.30 23.63
CA GLU A 217 3.42 10.41 23.69
C GLU A 217 4.56 10.13 24.67
N GLY A 218 5.75 10.62 24.34
CA GLY A 218 6.94 10.46 25.17
C GLY A 218 7.58 9.06 25.06
N GLY A 219 7.21 8.27 24.05
CA GLY A 219 7.82 6.98 23.76
C GLY A 219 9.34 7.06 23.64
N ARG A 220 10.06 6.06 24.12
CA ARG A 220 11.53 6.00 24.05
C ARG A 220 11.95 5.03 22.98
N ALA A 221 13.07 5.34 22.33
CA ALA A 221 13.67 4.44 21.37
C ALA A 221 14.31 3.26 22.09
N ASP A 222 14.15 2.06 21.53
CA ASP A 222 14.83 0.87 22.01
C ASP A 222 16.28 0.85 21.52
N ARG A 223 17.14 0.13 22.25
CA ARG A 223 18.47 -0.18 21.72
C ARG A 223 18.31 -1.27 20.66
N ARG A 224 18.66 -0.95 19.41
CA ARG A 224 18.69 -1.92 18.32
C ARG A 224 20.11 -2.38 18.02
N SER A 225 20.24 -3.66 17.69
CA SER A 225 21.43 -4.25 17.08
C SER A 225 21.54 -3.81 15.62
N ASP A 226 22.75 -3.80 15.05
CA ASP A 226 22.96 -3.52 13.62
C ASP A 226 22.35 -4.60 12.71
N LEU A 227 22.26 -5.83 13.23
CA LEU A 227 21.70 -6.99 12.56
C LEU A 227 20.42 -7.47 13.23
N ARG A 228 19.49 -7.99 12.43
CA ARG A 228 18.28 -8.69 12.87
C ARG A 228 18.19 -10.10 12.27
N PRO A 229 17.55 -11.05 12.95
CA PRO A 229 17.19 -12.32 12.34
C PRO A 229 16.12 -12.12 11.27
N VAL A 230 16.29 -12.78 10.14
CA VAL A 230 15.30 -12.91 9.08
C VAL A 230 15.14 -14.38 8.73
N PHE A 231 13.91 -14.89 8.86
CA PHE A 231 13.61 -16.31 8.73
C PHE A 231 13.56 -16.75 7.27
N ILE A 232 14.16 -17.91 6.99
CA ILE A 232 14.21 -18.54 5.66
C ILE A 232 13.80 -20.02 5.81
N PRO A 233 12.57 -20.42 5.43
CA PRO A 233 11.52 -19.58 4.86
C PRO A 233 10.90 -18.61 5.89
N PRO A 234 10.15 -17.59 5.45
CA PRO A 234 9.49 -16.62 6.32
C PRO A 234 8.65 -17.26 7.43
N LEU A 235 8.60 -16.66 8.62
CA LEU A 235 7.83 -17.17 9.75
C LEU A 235 6.36 -17.39 9.39
N VAL A 236 5.77 -16.45 8.66
CA VAL A 236 4.40 -16.57 8.16
C VAL A 236 4.19 -17.86 7.35
N ALA A 237 5.17 -18.28 6.54
CA ALA A 237 5.09 -19.51 5.75
C ALA A 237 5.27 -20.77 6.62
N LEU A 238 6.21 -20.73 7.58
CA LEU A 238 6.43 -21.82 8.54
C LEU A 238 5.18 -22.10 9.37
N LEU A 239 4.55 -21.05 9.92
CA LEU A 239 3.35 -21.17 10.74
C LEU A 239 2.15 -21.64 9.91
N THR A 240 2.03 -21.18 8.65
CA THR A 240 0.98 -21.65 7.72
C THR A 240 1.09 -23.15 7.46
N ALA A 241 2.28 -23.61 7.05
CA ALA A 241 2.52 -25.02 6.76
C ALA A 241 2.33 -25.91 8.00
N ALA A 242 2.67 -25.39 9.19
CA ALA A 242 2.45 -26.09 10.44
C ALA A 242 0.96 -26.23 10.80
N GLU A 243 0.13 -25.20 10.60
CA GLU A 243 -1.33 -25.30 10.77
C GLU A 243 -1.96 -26.26 9.76
N GLU A 244 -1.57 -26.18 8.49
CA GLU A 244 -2.04 -27.10 7.43
C GLU A 244 -1.71 -28.55 7.77
N LYS A 245 -0.48 -28.82 8.21
CA LYS A 245 -0.04 -30.16 8.63
C LYS A 245 -0.78 -30.65 9.87
N ALA A 246 -1.05 -29.76 10.83
CA ALA A 246 -1.78 -30.10 12.05
C ALA A 246 -3.28 -30.27 11.82
N GLY A 247 -3.84 -29.69 10.75
CA GLY A 247 -5.28 -29.62 10.51
C GLY A 247 -6.03 -28.80 11.56
N ARG A 248 -5.32 -27.96 12.31
CA ARG A 248 -5.86 -27.12 13.39
C ARG A 248 -4.98 -25.88 13.58
N HIS A 249 -5.52 -24.90 14.29
CA HIS A 249 -4.73 -23.75 14.72
C HIS A 249 -3.63 -24.15 15.71
N LEU A 250 -2.49 -23.47 15.59
CA LEU A 250 -1.38 -23.62 16.52
C LEU A 250 -1.69 -22.93 17.85
N HIS A 251 -1.24 -23.55 18.93
CA HIS A 251 -1.19 -22.94 20.24
C HIS A 251 0.04 -22.03 20.36
N ARG A 252 0.02 -21.14 21.36
CA ARG A 252 1.11 -20.18 21.61
C ARG A 252 2.48 -20.85 21.74
N GLU A 253 2.54 -21.98 22.44
CA GLU A 253 3.78 -22.75 22.64
C GLU A 253 4.33 -23.35 21.34
N GLU A 254 3.46 -23.67 20.38
CA GLU A 254 3.86 -24.19 19.07
C GLU A 254 4.42 -23.08 18.19
N VAL A 255 3.77 -21.91 18.18
CA VAL A 255 4.28 -20.72 17.48
C VAL A 255 5.62 -20.27 18.04
N GLN A 256 5.75 -20.22 19.38
CA GLN A 256 7.01 -19.85 20.03
C GLN A 256 8.13 -20.82 19.66
N ARG A 257 7.88 -22.14 19.75
CA ARG A 257 8.86 -23.15 19.38
C ARG A 257 9.32 -23.04 17.93
N LEU A 258 8.39 -22.85 16.99
CA LEU A 258 8.74 -22.64 15.57
C LEU A 258 9.54 -21.36 15.34
N THR A 259 9.30 -20.33 16.17
CA THR A 259 10.07 -19.08 16.13
C THR A 259 11.47 -19.27 16.71
N ASP A 260 11.60 -20.03 17.81
CA ASP A 260 12.88 -20.28 18.48
C ASP A 260 13.80 -21.24 17.67
N GLU A 261 13.21 -22.23 17.00
CA GLU A 261 13.92 -23.28 16.25
C GLU A 261 14.06 -22.96 14.75
N GLY A 262 13.33 -21.96 14.25
CA GLY A 262 13.29 -21.62 12.83
C GLY A 262 14.64 -21.14 12.30
N ALA A 263 15.00 -21.62 11.10
CA ALA A 263 16.23 -21.20 10.44
C ALA A 263 16.14 -19.70 10.08
N CYS A 264 17.12 -18.92 10.52
CA CYS A 264 17.23 -17.51 10.19
C CYS A 264 18.63 -17.14 9.72
N MET A 265 18.71 -16.06 8.96
CA MET A 265 19.95 -15.40 8.60
C MET A 265 20.01 -14.04 9.30
N MET A 266 21.18 -13.70 9.84
CA MET A 266 21.42 -12.37 10.38
C MET A 266 21.75 -11.42 9.22
N MET A 267 20.98 -10.34 9.09
CA MET A 267 21.22 -9.33 8.06
C MET A 267 20.98 -7.93 8.61
N THR A 268 21.49 -6.92 7.89
CA THR A 268 21.23 -5.52 8.26
C THR A 268 19.74 -5.22 8.12
N HIS A 269 19.26 -4.22 8.84
CA HIS A 269 17.86 -3.78 8.72
C HIS A 269 17.52 -3.27 7.32
N ALA A 270 18.50 -2.69 6.61
CA ALA A 270 18.33 -2.24 5.23
C ALA A 270 18.16 -3.44 4.27
N ASP A 271 18.98 -4.48 4.40
CA ASP A 271 18.86 -5.69 3.60
C ASP A 271 17.54 -6.43 3.89
N ALA A 272 17.13 -6.48 5.16
CA ALA A 272 15.84 -7.04 5.55
C ALA A 272 14.68 -6.30 4.86
N LYS A 273 14.66 -4.96 4.93
CA LYS A 273 13.65 -4.13 4.26
C LYS A 273 13.63 -4.35 2.74
N ASN A 274 14.79 -4.45 2.11
CA ASN A 274 14.90 -4.70 0.67
C ASN A 274 14.38 -6.10 0.30
N LEU A 275 14.64 -7.11 1.15
CA LEU A 275 14.10 -8.45 0.96
C LEU A 275 12.57 -8.48 1.08
N GLU A 276 12.00 -7.77 2.06
CA GLU A 276 10.54 -7.65 2.23
C GLU A 276 9.88 -7.01 1.01
N ARG A 277 10.45 -5.93 0.49
CA ARG A 277 10.00 -5.29 -0.76
C ARG A 277 10.11 -6.24 -1.96
N GLY A 278 11.25 -6.90 -2.12
CA GLY A 278 11.48 -7.81 -3.24
C GLY A 278 10.53 -9.01 -3.27
N ARG A 279 10.10 -9.52 -2.11
CA ARG A 279 9.10 -10.60 -2.02
C ARG A 279 7.65 -10.10 -1.97
N GLY A 280 7.43 -8.80 -1.77
CA GLY A 280 6.12 -8.15 -1.78
C GLY A 280 5.32 -8.16 -0.46
N TYR A 281 5.93 -8.52 0.67
CA TYR A 281 5.26 -8.51 1.98
C TYR A 281 6.24 -8.46 3.17
N ALA A 282 5.78 -7.95 4.32
CA ALA A 282 6.53 -7.96 5.58
C ALA A 282 6.31 -9.27 6.36
N ASP A 283 7.32 -9.74 7.11
CA ASP A 283 7.19 -10.98 7.89
C ASP A 283 6.71 -10.66 9.30
N LEU A 284 6.47 -11.71 10.08
CA LEU A 284 6.27 -11.58 11.51
C LEU A 284 7.54 -11.14 12.21
N GLU A 285 7.38 -10.25 13.20
CA GLU A 285 8.44 -9.93 14.14
C GLU A 285 8.58 -11.07 15.14
N PRO A 286 9.79 -11.65 15.33
CA PRO A 286 9.98 -12.80 16.21
C PRO A 286 9.50 -12.56 17.64
N GLU A 287 9.74 -11.36 18.16
CA GLU A 287 9.36 -10.94 19.51
C GLU A 287 7.84 -10.79 19.70
N LEU A 288 7.10 -10.61 18.60
CA LEU A 288 5.64 -10.44 18.58
C LEU A 288 4.94 -11.54 17.78
N ALA A 289 5.64 -12.64 17.45
CA ALA A 289 5.20 -13.61 16.45
C ALA A 289 3.82 -14.19 16.78
N TRP A 290 3.57 -14.53 18.06
CA TRP A 290 2.27 -15.03 18.49
C TRP A 290 1.14 -14.03 18.24
N GLN A 291 1.31 -12.78 18.69
CA GLN A 291 0.28 -11.75 18.62
C GLN A 291 0.01 -11.36 17.16
N GLN A 292 1.05 -11.18 16.38
CA GLN A 292 0.93 -10.86 14.96
C GLN A 292 0.34 -12.02 14.15
N TRP A 293 0.64 -13.28 14.52
CA TRP A 293 0.02 -14.45 13.92
C TRP A 293 -1.49 -14.50 14.16
N GLN A 294 -1.97 -14.09 15.34
CA GLN A 294 -3.42 -14.00 15.57
C GLN A 294 -4.08 -13.00 14.62
N VAL A 295 -3.48 -11.83 14.43
CA VAL A 295 -3.99 -10.81 13.49
C VAL A 295 -4.06 -11.38 12.06
N LEU A 296 -2.97 -11.99 11.59
CA LEU A 296 -2.95 -12.58 10.24
C LEU A 296 -4.01 -13.67 10.07
N ARG A 297 -4.20 -14.53 11.07
CA ARG A 297 -5.22 -15.59 11.05
C ARG A 297 -6.63 -15.04 10.93
N GLU A 298 -6.94 -13.97 11.65
CA GLU A 298 -8.25 -13.31 11.57
C GLU A 298 -8.48 -12.69 10.18
N THR A 299 -7.43 -12.18 9.55
CA THR A 299 -7.52 -11.58 8.20
C THR A 299 -7.46 -12.58 7.05
N ARG A 300 -7.06 -13.84 7.29
CA ARG A 300 -6.98 -14.90 6.27
C ARG A 300 -8.31 -15.57 5.95
N GLY A 301 -9.38 -15.21 6.67
CA GLY A 301 -10.71 -15.80 6.58
C GLY A 301 -11.35 -15.68 5.20
#